data_AF-A0A3D5FTS9-F1
#
_entry.id   AF-A0A3D5FTS9-F1
#
_cell.length_a   1.000
_cell.length_b   1.000
_cell.length_c   1.000
_cell.angle_alpha   90.00
_cell.angle_beta   90.00
_cell.angle_gamma   90.00
#
_symmetry.space_group_name_H-M   'P 1'
#
loop_
_entity.id
_entity.type
_entity.pdbx_description
1 polymer ?
#
loop_
_entity_poly.entity_id
_entity_poly.type
_entity_poly.pdbx_seq_one_letter_code
_entity_poly.pdbx_strand_id
1 'polypeptide(L)'
;MNTGPRGGRLKALLLGLGVVALLEGGLRLVPILAPPPFTLELARVDDRSLHAINPAYARRFFAGVAGDVPLRGIRMTPRPYIEPAPETALRVLFAGGSTVQGYPHPKRRSAVSYLQEMLRDLHPGRQIEVINAGITAASSFAVARTVEDGVSALSVDLVVVYTGHNEFYGVYGAASLDQGGGSLWSKRVHYALMHLRLTRLVSGVLTAVRGGGSEPAALVEVMGRAGAVGAHDPARQRAAANLEGNLRDLADFCRRRGVPLVLCTLASNERGFAPARGEPPLENPDRTRYQDLLEAGSRQHSAAAALEALQQARLLWDDDAYLHFLRGHHLESLGDGVAARTAYQQARDLDPRPWRAVADLNGVVRRVAGETGAMLARVDESFGTHSPTAGVGWELMADHVHPTTAG
;
A
#
# COMPACT_ATOMS: atom_id res chain seq x y z
N MET A 1 -29.82 -48.66 8.07
CA MET A 1 -29.47 -47.22 8.23
C MET A 1 -28.63 -46.81 7.05
N ASN A 2 -29.25 -46.17 6.07
CA ASN A 2 -28.64 -45.87 4.77
C ASN A 2 -27.73 -44.63 4.92
N THR A 3 -26.42 -44.82 4.96
CA THR A 3 -25.46 -43.71 4.89
C THR A 3 -25.49 -43.15 3.47
N GLY A 4 -26.32 -42.14 3.24
CA GLY A 4 -26.48 -41.52 1.92
C GLY A 4 -25.16 -41.01 1.30
N PRO A 5 -25.15 -40.70 -0.01
CA PRO A 5 -23.96 -40.34 -0.79
C PRO A 5 -23.15 -39.15 -0.24
N ARG A 6 -23.71 -38.40 0.71
CA ARG A 6 -23.02 -37.33 1.45
C ARG A 6 -21.92 -37.84 2.40
N GLY A 7 -22.10 -39.02 3.01
CA GLY A 7 -21.11 -39.60 3.94
C GLY A 7 -19.84 -40.09 3.24
N GLY A 8 -19.98 -40.64 2.04
CA GLY A 8 -18.84 -41.06 1.22
C GLY A 8 -18.01 -39.88 0.70
N ARG A 9 -18.69 -38.81 0.24
CA ARG A 9 -18.03 -37.58 -0.24
C ARG A 9 -17.25 -36.86 0.86
N LEU A 10 -17.80 -36.77 2.07
CA LEU A 10 -17.10 -36.18 3.21
C LEU A 10 -15.85 -36.98 3.60
N LYS A 11 -15.95 -38.32 3.65
CA LYS A 11 -14.79 -39.19 3.93
C LYS A 11 -13.69 -39.03 2.87
N ALA A 12 -14.05 -38.98 1.59
CA ALA A 12 -13.10 -38.77 0.50
C ALA A 12 -12.41 -37.39 0.59
N LEU A 13 -13.16 -36.33 0.93
CA LEU A 13 -12.60 -34.99 1.15
C LEU A 13 -11.61 -34.97 2.32
N LEU A 14 -12.00 -35.54 3.47
CA LEU A 14 -11.13 -35.62 4.65
C LEU A 14 -9.86 -36.43 4.37
N LEU A 15 -9.98 -37.54 3.64
CA LEU A 15 -8.83 -38.34 3.22
C LEU A 15 -7.90 -37.52 2.33
N GLY A 16 -8.45 -36.80 1.33
CA GLY A 16 -7.65 -35.93 0.46
C GLY A 16 -6.93 -34.82 1.22
N LEU A 17 -7.61 -34.15 2.15
CA LEU A 17 -7.00 -33.15 3.03
C LEU A 17 -5.91 -33.77 3.93
N GLY A 18 -6.13 -34.99 4.42
CA GLY A 18 -5.15 -35.74 5.19
C GLY A 18 -3.87 -36.03 4.40
N VAL A 19 -3.99 -36.44 3.13
CA VAL A 19 -2.85 -36.64 2.24
C VAL A 19 -2.08 -35.34 2.00
N VAL A 20 -2.78 -34.24 1.72
CA VAL A 20 -2.15 -32.91 1.54
C VAL A 20 -1.41 -32.49 2.82
N ALA A 21 -2.01 -32.68 3.99
CA ALA A 21 -1.40 -32.35 5.27
C ALA A 21 -0.14 -33.20 5.55
N LEU A 22 -0.17 -34.49 5.23
CA LEU A 22 1.00 -35.37 5.36
C LEU A 22 2.14 -34.96 4.43
N LEU A 23 1.82 -34.63 3.16
CA LEU A 23 2.80 -34.15 2.19
C LEU A 23 3.43 -32.83 2.64
N GLU A 24 2.61 -31.85 3.04
CA GLU A 24 3.11 -30.59 3.59
C GLU A 24 3.97 -30.82 4.84
N GLY A 25 3.57 -31.76 5.72
CA GLY A 25 4.35 -32.18 6.88
C GLY A 25 5.74 -32.72 6.51
N GLY A 26 5.83 -33.55 5.48
CA GLY A 26 7.11 -34.02 4.94
C GLY A 26 7.95 -32.89 4.33
N LEU A 27 7.33 -32.01 3.54
CA LEU A 27 8.02 -30.87 2.92
C LEU A 27 8.53 -29.85 3.95
N ARG A 28 7.95 -29.82 5.17
CA ARG A 28 8.45 -28.99 6.29
C ARG A 28 9.86 -29.35 6.76
N LEU A 29 10.35 -30.52 6.39
CA LEU A 29 11.74 -30.93 6.65
C LEU A 29 12.74 -30.40 5.60
N VAL A 30 12.28 -29.74 4.54
CA VAL A 30 13.10 -29.24 3.43
C VAL A 30 13.23 -27.71 3.48
N PRO A 31 14.27 -27.13 4.11
CA PRO A 31 14.31 -25.69 4.44
C PRO A 31 14.26 -24.77 3.22
N ILE A 32 14.78 -25.20 2.07
CA ILE A 32 14.78 -24.41 0.82
C ILE A 32 13.36 -24.12 0.30
N LEU A 33 12.37 -24.91 0.71
CA LEU A 33 10.95 -24.69 0.36
C LEU A 33 10.24 -23.76 1.36
N ALA A 34 10.89 -23.34 2.45
CA ALA A 34 10.27 -22.43 3.39
C ALA A 34 10.07 -21.03 2.76
N PRO A 35 8.97 -20.33 3.08
CA PRO A 35 8.85 -18.91 2.79
C PRO A 35 10.01 -18.13 3.41
N PRO A 36 10.55 -17.10 2.73
CA PRO A 36 11.65 -16.32 3.27
C PRO A 36 11.28 -15.73 4.65
N PRO A 37 12.08 -15.94 5.71
CA PRO A 37 11.81 -15.35 7.03
C PRO A 37 11.97 -13.84 6.98
N PHE A 38 11.43 -13.13 7.97
CA PHE A 38 11.54 -11.66 8.05
C PHE A 38 12.98 -11.20 8.24
N THR A 39 13.76 -11.92 9.04
CA THR A 39 15.16 -11.64 9.34
C THR A 39 16.05 -12.82 8.97
N LEU A 40 17.34 -12.54 8.77
CA LEU A 40 18.41 -13.51 8.57
C LEU A 40 19.49 -13.27 9.63
N GLU A 41 20.06 -14.35 10.14
CA GLU A 41 21.33 -14.29 10.86
C GLU A 41 22.47 -14.22 9.84
N LEU A 42 23.29 -13.18 9.92
CA LEU A 42 24.41 -12.92 9.02
C LEU A 42 25.72 -13.49 9.56
N ALA A 43 25.93 -13.39 10.86
CA ALA A 43 27.11 -13.88 11.55
C ALA A 43 26.81 -14.08 13.04
N ARG A 44 27.59 -14.94 13.70
CA ARG A 44 27.57 -15.11 15.15
C ARG A 44 28.99 -15.04 15.69
N VAL A 45 29.17 -14.26 16.75
CA VAL A 45 30.43 -14.11 17.48
C VAL A 45 30.09 -14.20 18.96
N ASP A 46 30.60 -15.23 19.63
CA ASP A 46 30.31 -15.54 21.04
C ASP A 46 28.80 -15.61 21.35
N ASP A 47 28.33 -14.78 22.27
CA ASP A 47 26.94 -14.68 22.71
C ASP A 47 26.09 -13.71 21.85
N ARG A 48 26.70 -13.04 20.87
CA ARG A 48 26.05 -12.06 20.01
C ARG A 48 25.87 -12.57 18.59
N SER A 49 24.73 -12.25 18.00
CA SER A 49 24.43 -12.53 16.59
C SER A 49 24.13 -11.24 15.84
N LEU A 50 24.75 -11.10 14.67
CA LEU A 50 24.46 -10.04 13.72
C LEU A 50 23.30 -10.52 12.84
N HIS A 51 22.20 -9.81 12.87
CA HIS A 51 21.02 -10.08 12.04
C HIS A 51 20.79 -8.94 11.04
N ALA A 52 19.98 -9.21 10.01
CA ALA A 52 19.44 -8.16 9.15
C ALA A 52 18.06 -8.53 8.64
N ILE A 53 17.29 -7.52 8.23
CA ILE A 53 16.06 -7.71 7.46
C ILE A 53 16.36 -8.47 6.17
N ASN A 54 15.59 -9.52 5.92
CA ASN A 54 15.73 -10.36 4.74
C ASN A 54 15.26 -9.61 3.49
N PRO A 55 16.14 -9.28 2.53
CA PRO A 55 15.73 -8.59 1.31
C PRO A 55 14.69 -9.37 0.50
N ALA A 56 14.66 -10.69 0.64
CA ALA A 56 13.73 -11.58 -0.06
C ALA A 56 12.37 -11.74 0.63
N TYR A 57 12.15 -11.18 1.83
CA TYR A 57 10.89 -11.33 2.56
C TYR A 57 9.67 -10.89 1.74
N ALA A 58 9.80 -9.78 1.01
CA ALA A 58 8.71 -9.26 0.17
C ALA A 58 8.19 -10.29 -0.86
N ARG A 59 9.00 -11.26 -1.29
CA ARG A 59 8.58 -12.35 -2.21
C ARG A 59 7.35 -13.12 -1.72
N ARG A 60 7.10 -13.13 -0.41
CA ARG A 60 5.91 -13.73 0.20
C ARG A 60 4.60 -13.18 -0.36
N PHE A 61 4.56 -11.91 -0.77
CA PHE A 61 3.33 -11.24 -1.23
C PHE A 61 3.16 -11.22 -2.74
N PHE A 62 4.23 -11.51 -3.49
CA PHE A 62 4.23 -11.45 -4.96
C PHE A 62 4.17 -12.84 -5.60
N ALA A 63 4.07 -13.90 -4.80
CA ALA A 63 3.79 -15.24 -5.31
C ALA A 63 2.46 -15.22 -6.09
N GLY A 64 2.50 -15.63 -7.36
CA GLY A 64 1.33 -15.61 -8.27
C GLY A 64 1.10 -14.28 -9.01
N VAL A 65 1.86 -13.21 -8.70
CA VAL A 65 1.75 -11.90 -9.37
C VAL A 65 2.75 -11.84 -10.52
N ALA A 66 2.34 -12.40 -11.66
CA ALA A 66 3.15 -12.55 -12.89
C ALA A 66 4.46 -13.34 -12.69
N GLY A 67 4.84 -14.15 -13.69
CA GLY A 67 6.01 -15.02 -13.62
C GLY A 67 7.25 -14.25 -13.14
N ASP A 68 7.80 -14.66 -11.99
CA ASP A 68 8.99 -14.11 -11.33
C ASP A 68 9.36 -12.69 -11.76
N VAL A 69 8.52 -11.70 -11.41
CA VAL A 69 8.87 -10.27 -11.56
C VAL A 69 10.28 -10.08 -11.01
N PRO A 70 11.26 -9.57 -11.78
CA PRO A 70 12.64 -9.48 -11.38
C PRO A 70 12.70 -8.66 -10.12
N LEU A 71 13.07 -9.36 -9.05
CA LEU A 71 13.04 -8.91 -7.67
C LEU A 71 14.06 -7.81 -7.38
N ARG A 72 14.64 -7.20 -8.42
CA ARG A 72 15.57 -6.08 -8.25
C ARG A 72 14.85 -4.88 -7.65
N GLY A 73 13.57 -4.66 -7.98
CA GLY A 73 12.75 -3.57 -7.41
C GLY A 73 11.94 -3.93 -6.14
N ILE A 74 11.76 -5.22 -5.85
CA ILE A 74 10.90 -5.74 -4.77
C ILE A 74 11.77 -6.35 -3.65
N ARG A 75 12.75 -5.57 -3.19
CA ARG A 75 13.60 -5.94 -2.05
C ARG A 75 13.29 -5.05 -0.86
N MET A 76 13.29 -5.66 0.32
CA MET A 76 13.37 -4.90 1.56
C MET A 76 14.79 -4.38 1.75
N THR A 77 14.92 -3.27 2.46
CA THR A 77 16.21 -2.67 2.75
C THR A 77 16.89 -3.48 3.86
N PRO A 78 18.00 -4.19 3.58
CA PRO A 78 18.72 -4.88 4.65
C PRO A 78 19.29 -3.85 5.60
N ARG A 79 19.02 -4.05 6.89
CA ARG A 79 19.57 -3.23 7.95
C ARG A 79 20.17 -4.14 9.02
N PRO A 80 21.50 -4.15 9.20
CA PRO A 80 22.12 -4.94 10.24
C PRO A 80 21.79 -4.41 11.64
N TYR A 81 21.57 -5.33 12.58
CA TYR A 81 21.36 -5.06 14.00
C TYR A 81 21.89 -6.26 14.81
N ILE A 82 22.20 -6.04 16.09
CA ILE A 82 22.80 -7.07 16.96
C ILE A 82 21.75 -7.63 17.92
N GLU A 83 21.76 -8.95 18.12
CA GLU A 83 21.02 -9.60 19.19
C GLU A 83 21.98 -10.24 20.21
N PRO A 84 21.66 -10.23 21.52
CA PRO A 84 20.55 -9.49 22.12
C PRO A 84 20.74 -7.98 21.98
N ALA A 85 19.63 -7.25 21.86
CA ALA A 85 19.63 -5.78 21.82
C ALA A 85 20.37 -5.20 23.04
N PRO A 86 21.21 -4.16 22.88
CA PRO A 86 21.73 -3.39 24.01
C PRO A 86 20.61 -2.83 24.89
N GLU A 87 20.83 -2.70 26.19
CA GLU A 87 19.81 -2.16 27.12
C GLU A 87 19.39 -0.72 26.78
N THR A 88 20.27 0.03 26.12
CA THR A 88 20.01 1.40 25.66
C THR A 88 19.29 1.46 24.30
N ALA A 89 19.04 0.31 23.65
CA ALA A 89 18.42 0.26 22.34
C ALA A 89 16.96 0.71 22.40
N LEU A 90 16.55 1.45 21.36
CA LEU A 90 15.16 1.72 21.06
C LEU A 90 14.91 1.34 19.59
N ARG A 91 14.12 0.30 19.38
CA ARG A 91 13.81 -0.27 18.08
C ARG A 91 12.43 0.15 17.61
N VAL A 92 12.42 0.92 16.52
CA VAL A 92 11.20 1.35 15.85
C VAL A 92 11.03 0.55 14.57
N LEU A 93 9.92 -0.20 14.45
CA LEU A 93 9.54 -0.86 13.21
C LEU A 93 8.66 0.07 12.39
N PHE A 94 9.20 0.67 11.32
CA PHE A 94 8.44 1.55 10.44
C PHE A 94 8.00 0.79 9.19
N ALA A 95 6.71 0.46 9.10
CA ALA A 95 6.11 -0.32 8.02
C ALA A 95 5.24 0.53 7.09
N GLY A 96 5.18 0.13 5.82
CA GLY A 96 4.35 0.80 4.83
C GLY A 96 4.63 0.38 3.39
N GLY A 97 4.17 1.21 2.45
CA GLY A 97 4.37 1.03 1.02
C GLY A 97 5.75 1.46 0.52
N SER A 98 5.81 1.83 -0.76
CA SER A 98 6.99 2.40 -1.43
C SER A 98 7.49 3.70 -0.78
N THR A 99 6.58 4.53 -0.25
CA THR A 99 6.90 5.74 0.51
C THR A 99 7.81 5.45 1.71
N VAL A 100 7.46 4.46 2.54
CA VAL A 100 8.28 4.04 3.69
C VAL A 100 9.54 3.31 3.24
N GLN A 101 9.43 2.48 2.19
CA GLN A 101 10.59 1.83 1.58
C GLN A 101 11.63 2.88 1.13
N GLY A 102 11.21 4.11 0.83
CA GLY A 102 12.05 5.23 0.45
C GLY A 102 12.16 5.46 -1.05
N TYR A 103 11.29 4.87 -1.87
CA TYR A 103 11.24 5.18 -3.30
C TYR A 103 10.75 6.63 -3.51
N PRO A 104 11.22 7.36 -4.54
CA PRO A 104 12.31 7.01 -5.47
C PRO A 104 13.72 7.32 -4.94
N HIS A 105 13.82 7.79 -3.70
CA HIS A 105 15.06 8.26 -3.10
C HIS A 105 16.06 7.14 -2.78
N PRO A 106 17.36 7.48 -2.68
CA PRO A 106 18.32 6.61 -2.00
C PRO A 106 17.83 6.28 -0.59
N LYS A 107 18.05 5.05 -0.12
CA LYS A 107 17.50 4.58 1.18
C LYS A 107 17.91 5.44 2.38
N ARG A 108 19.09 6.08 2.32
CA ARG A 108 19.61 7.03 3.33
C ARG A 108 18.84 8.36 3.40
N ARG A 109 17.98 8.64 2.42
CA ARG A 109 17.09 9.82 2.35
C ARG A 109 15.61 9.40 2.46
N SER A 110 15.34 8.24 3.06
CA SER A 110 13.97 7.81 3.34
C SER A 110 13.46 8.45 4.63
N ALA A 111 12.13 8.56 4.77
CA ALA A 111 11.49 8.98 6.02
C ALA A 111 11.96 8.16 7.25
N VAL A 112 12.27 6.87 7.03
CA VAL A 112 12.84 6.01 8.07
C VAL A 112 14.23 6.49 8.54
N SER A 113 15.06 6.97 7.62
CA SER A 113 16.38 7.52 7.96
C SER A 113 16.27 8.86 8.67
N TYR A 114 15.39 9.74 8.19
CA TYR A 114 15.11 11.02 8.87
C TYR A 114 14.59 10.81 10.29
N LEU A 115 13.58 9.94 10.46
CA LEU A 115 13.03 9.63 11.77
C LEU A 115 14.10 9.12 12.73
N GLN A 116 15.02 8.29 12.25
CA GLN A 116 16.11 7.82 13.08
C GLN A 116 17.03 8.95 13.56
N GLU A 117 17.54 9.78 12.65
CA GLU A 117 18.48 10.83 13.05
C GLU A 117 17.78 11.84 13.96
N MET A 118 16.52 12.20 13.68
CA MET A 118 15.73 13.05 14.57
C MET A 118 15.55 12.44 15.97
N LEU A 119 15.27 11.13 16.07
CA LEU A 119 15.17 10.46 17.37
C LEU A 119 16.51 10.36 18.09
N ARG A 120 17.64 10.26 17.36
CA ARG A 120 18.99 10.28 17.97
C ARG A 120 19.32 11.63 18.57
N ASP A 121 18.98 12.70 17.86
CA ASP A 121 19.16 14.07 18.35
C ASP A 121 18.33 14.31 19.62
N LEU A 122 17.11 13.76 19.69
CA LEU A 122 16.23 13.86 20.85
C LEU A 122 16.63 12.93 22.02
N HIS A 123 17.33 11.83 21.73
CA HIS A 123 17.68 10.80 22.72
C HIS A 123 19.15 10.35 22.59
N PRO A 124 20.13 11.24 22.85
CA PRO A 124 21.56 10.96 22.61
C PRO A 124 22.13 9.82 23.48
N GLY A 125 21.48 9.48 24.59
CA GLY A 125 21.87 8.35 25.45
C GLY A 125 21.30 6.98 25.03
N ARG A 126 20.48 6.94 23.97
CA ARG A 126 19.85 5.71 23.46
C ARG A 126 20.48 5.29 22.14
N GLN A 127 20.57 3.98 21.90
CA GLN A 127 20.89 3.45 20.59
C GLN A 127 19.61 3.35 19.75
N ILE A 128 19.35 4.37 18.94
CA ILE A 128 18.16 4.39 18.08
C ILE A 128 18.38 3.53 16.84
N GLU A 129 17.45 2.60 16.64
CA GLU A 129 17.41 1.68 15.49
C GLU A 129 16.02 1.76 14.83
N VAL A 130 15.91 2.50 13.73
CA VAL A 130 14.66 2.51 12.95
C VAL A 130 14.77 1.51 11.79
N ILE A 131 13.98 0.45 11.88
CA ILE A 131 13.94 -0.67 10.95
C ILE A 131 12.95 -0.36 9.84
N ASN A 132 13.45 -0.31 8.60
CA ASN A 132 12.62 -0.08 7.42
C ASN A 132 11.89 -1.37 7.01
N ALA A 133 10.60 -1.45 7.32
CA ALA A 133 9.70 -2.52 6.92
C ALA A 133 8.78 -2.13 5.74
N GLY A 134 9.27 -1.25 4.87
CA GLY A 134 8.57 -0.81 3.66
C GLY A 134 8.65 -1.84 2.52
N ILE A 135 7.53 -2.05 1.84
CA ILE A 135 7.44 -2.91 0.65
C ILE A 135 6.74 -2.12 -0.48
N THR A 136 7.39 -2.02 -1.64
CA THR A 136 6.81 -1.37 -2.82
C THR A 136 5.47 -2.00 -3.20
N ALA A 137 4.50 -1.17 -3.60
CA ALA A 137 3.15 -1.58 -3.98
C ALA A 137 2.37 -2.37 -2.91
N ALA A 138 2.80 -2.40 -1.66
CA ALA A 138 2.09 -3.10 -0.60
C ALA A 138 0.82 -2.36 -0.19
N SER A 139 -0.33 -3.05 -0.25
CA SER A 139 -1.55 -2.66 0.44
C SER A 139 -1.44 -2.90 1.95
N SER A 140 -2.41 -2.41 2.70
CA SER A 140 -2.58 -2.60 4.15
C SER A 140 -2.52 -4.07 4.56
N PHE A 141 -2.98 -5.00 3.71
CA PHE A 141 -2.91 -6.43 4.00
C PHE A 141 -1.46 -6.94 4.10
N ALA A 142 -0.64 -6.59 3.11
CA ALA A 142 0.78 -6.97 3.10
C ALA A 142 1.54 -6.27 4.22
N VAL A 143 1.23 -4.98 4.47
CA VAL A 143 1.82 -4.22 5.58
C VAL A 143 1.47 -4.85 6.93
N ALA A 144 0.23 -5.28 7.15
CA ALA A 144 -0.19 -5.92 8.41
C ALA A 144 0.59 -7.21 8.71
N ARG A 145 0.70 -8.11 7.72
CA ARG A 145 1.51 -9.33 7.85
C ARG A 145 3.00 -9.04 8.08
N THR A 146 3.51 -7.98 7.45
CA THR A 146 4.91 -7.54 7.62
C THR A 146 5.18 -7.08 9.05
N VAL A 147 4.26 -6.32 9.66
CA VAL A 147 4.37 -5.91 11.06
C VAL A 147 4.28 -7.11 12.00
N GLU A 148 3.33 -8.02 11.77
CA GLU A 148 3.16 -9.21 12.61
C GLU A 148 4.40 -10.10 12.63
N ASP A 149 4.97 -10.36 11.46
CA ASP A 149 6.22 -11.12 11.33
C ASP A 149 7.40 -10.34 11.92
N GLY A 150 7.46 -9.02 11.71
CA GLY A 150 8.53 -8.17 12.23
C GLY A 150 8.58 -8.12 13.75
N VAL A 151 7.45 -7.85 14.39
CA VAL A 151 7.31 -7.84 15.87
C VAL A 151 7.51 -9.23 16.47
N SER A 152 7.30 -10.30 15.69
CA SER A 152 7.57 -11.67 16.15
C SER A 152 9.04 -12.09 15.96
N ALA A 153 9.77 -11.44 15.07
CA ALA A 153 11.16 -11.76 14.75
C ALA A 153 12.19 -10.81 15.42
N LEU A 154 11.72 -9.71 16.01
CA LEU A 154 12.52 -8.63 16.59
C LEU A 154 11.96 -8.22 17.95
N SER A 155 12.81 -7.75 18.87
CA SER A 155 12.35 -6.89 19.96
C SER A 155 12.02 -5.51 19.39
N VAL A 156 10.75 -5.10 19.45
CA VAL A 156 10.26 -3.83 18.91
C VAL A 156 9.64 -3.02 20.04
N ASP A 157 10.09 -1.78 20.20
CA ASP A 157 9.60 -0.86 21.22
C ASP A 157 8.49 0.07 20.70
N LEU A 158 8.41 0.25 19.37
CA LEU A 158 7.42 1.09 18.72
C LEU A 158 7.15 0.61 17.30
N VAL A 159 5.88 0.55 16.90
CA VAL A 159 5.48 0.33 15.50
C VAL A 159 4.93 1.63 14.93
N VAL A 160 5.38 2.00 13.72
CA VAL A 160 4.85 3.13 12.94
C VAL A 160 4.34 2.60 11.61
N VAL A 161 3.11 2.94 11.23
CA VAL A 161 2.48 2.45 9.99
C VAL A 161 2.00 3.61 9.13
N TYR A 162 2.57 3.71 7.92
CA TYR A 162 2.11 4.61 6.85
C TYR A 162 1.64 3.76 5.66
N THR A 163 0.32 3.55 5.55
CA THR A 163 -0.26 2.67 4.53
C THR A 163 -1.63 3.16 4.04
N GLY A 164 -1.90 2.94 2.75
CA GLY A 164 -3.20 3.16 2.14
C GLY A 164 -3.18 3.62 0.67
N HIS A 165 -2.07 4.14 0.16
CA HIS A 165 -1.96 4.51 -1.28
C HIS A 165 -2.22 3.32 -2.22
N ASN A 166 -1.87 2.12 -1.79
CA ASN A 166 -1.97 0.90 -2.59
C ASN A 166 -3.21 0.06 -2.25
N GLU A 167 -4.25 0.61 -1.60
CA GLU A 167 -5.46 -0.19 -1.29
C GLU A 167 -6.21 -0.64 -2.53
N PHE A 168 -6.03 0.04 -3.67
CA PHE A 168 -6.69 -0.31 -4.93
C PHE A 168 -5.87 -1.33 -5.72
N TYR A 169 -4.75 -0.88 -6.27
CA TYR A 169 -3.93 -1.63 -7.22
C TYR A 169 -2.76 -2.39 -6.58
N GLY A 170 -2.52 -2.18 -5.28
CA GLY A 170 -1.44 -2.84 -4.54
C GLY A 170 -1.47 -4.36 -4.62
N VAL A 171 -0.38 -4.99 -4.22
CA VAL A 171 -0.44 -6.42 -3.91
C VAL A 171 -1.44 -6.64 -2.78
N TYR A 172 -2.38 -7.56 -2.99
CA TYR A 172 -3.58 -7.76 -2.16
C TYR A 172 -4.48 -6.52 -2.05
N GLY A 173 -4.45 -5.62 -3.04
CA GLY A 173 -5.38 -4.50 -3.19
C GLY A 173 -6.80 -4.94 -3.49
N ALA A 174 -7.75 -4.01 -3.51
CA ALA A 174 -9.16 -4.25 -3.75
C ALA A 174 -9.48 -4.56 -5.23
N ALA A 175 -8.63 -4.10 -6.15
CA ALA A 175 -8.72 -4.37 -7.58
C ALA A 175 -7.86 -5.58 -8.03
N SER A 176 -6.98 -6.07 -7.16
CA SER A 176 -6.08 -7.21 -7.41
C SER A 176 -6.77 -8.56 -7.14
N LEU A 177 -7.80 -8.88 -7.95
CA LEU A 177 -8.68 -10.04 -7.72
C LEU A 177 -7.97 -11.40 -7.74
N ASP A 178 -6.87 -11.53 -8.49
CA ASP A 178 -6.08 -12.76 -8.58
C ASP A 178 -5.39 -13.15 -7.26
N GLN A 179 -5.28 -12.21 -6.31
CA GLN A 179 -4.64 -12.42 -5.01
C GLN A 179 -5.66 -12.65 -3.88
N GLY A 180 -6.61 -13.55 -4.13
CA GLY A 180 -7.61 -13.93 -3.14
C GLY A 180 -8.82 -12.97 -3.08
N GLY A 181 -9.18 -12.32 -4.18
CA GLY A 181 -10.43 -11.58 -4.32
C GLY A 181 -10.57 -10.32 -3.46
N GLY A 182 -11.81 -9.85 -3.29
CA GLY A 182 -12.10 -8.53 -2.70
C GLY A 182 -12.14 -8.47 -1.16
N SER A 183 -12.28 -9.59 -0.46
CA SER A 183 -12.49 -9.65 1.00
C SER A 183 -11.21 -10.00 1.78
N LEU A 184 -11.09 -9.54 3.04
CA LEU A 184 -9.95 -9.89 3.89
C LEU A 184 -9.81 -11.40 4.13
N TRP A 185 -10.92 -12.11 4.36
CA TRP A 185 -10.88 -13.55 4.62
C TRP A 185 -10.31 -14.32 3.43
N SER A 186 -10.78 -14.03 2.22
CA SER A 186 -10.30 -14.69 1.00
C SER A 186 -8.82 -14.36 0.72
N LYS A 187 -8.38 -13.13 1.03
CA LYS A 187 -6.96 -12.74 0.98
C LYS A 187 -6.10 -13.53 1.98
N ARG A 188 -6.58 -13.73 3.22
CA ARG A 188 -5.91 -14.55 4.25
C ARG A 188 -5.77 -16.01 3.80
N VAL A 189 -6.85 -16.59 3.26
CA VAL A 189 -6.83 -17.97 2.75
C VAL A 189 -5.85 -18.10 1.59
N HIS A 190 -5.92 -17.20 0.60
CA HIS A 190 -4.99 -17.20 -0.52
C HIS A 190 -3.53 -17.06 -0.05
N TYR A 191 -3.25 -16.10 0.85
CA TYR A 191 -1.92 -15.93 1.44
C TYR A 191 -1.43 -17.21 2.13
N ALA A 192 -2.26 -17.84 2.97
CA ALA A 192 -1.91 -19.08 3.66
C ALA A 192 -1.60 -20.22 2.69
N LEU A 193 -2.40 -20.38 1.62
CA LEU A 193 -2.17 -21.37 0.57
C LEU A 193 -0.86 -21.13 -0.17
N MET A 194 -0.55 -19.87 -0.51
CA MET A 194 0.71 -19.51 -1.18
C MET A 194 1.95 -19.71 -0.30
N HIS A 195 1.77 -19.85 1.01
CA HIS A 195 2.84 -20.12 1.98
C HIS A 195 3.07 -21.60 2.27
N LEU A 196 2.24 -22.50 1.73
CA LEU A 196 2.50 -23.93 1.78
C LEU A 196 3.76 -24.25 0.97
N ARG A 197 4.60 -25.14 1.51
CA ARG A 197 5.80 -25.62 0.81
C ARG A 197 5.42 -26.41 -0.43
N LEU A 198 4.28 -27.09 -0.40
CA LEU A 198 3.70 -27.76 -1.56
C LEU A 198 3.48 -26.80 -2.73
N THR A 199 2.93 -25.61 -2.47
CA THR A 199 2.69 -24.61 -3.52
C THR A 199 3.99 -24.18 -4.19
N ARG A 200 5.05 -23.92 -3.40
CA ARG A 200 6.38 -23.58 -3.94
C ARG A 200 6.98 -24.70 -4.77
N LEU A 201 6.84 -25.95 -4.32
CA LEU A 201 7.32 -27.12 -5.05
C LEU A 201 6.64 -27.20 -6.43
N VAL A 202 5.31 -27.11 -6.46
CA VAL A 202 4.53 -27.16 -7.70
C VAL A 202 4.91 -25.99 -8.62
N SER A 203 5.00 -24.76 -8.10
CA SER A 203 5.43 -23.60 -8.90
C SER A 203 6.85 -23.78 -9.47
N GLY A 204 7.78 -24.34 -8.70
CA GLY A 204 9.15 -24.61 -9.15
C GLY A 204 9.20 -25.64 -10.28
N VAL A 205 8.45 -26.74 -10.16
CA VAL A 205 8.35 -27.76 -11.21
C VAL A 205 7.70 -27.19 -12.47
N LEU A 206 6.59 -26.45 -12.34
CA LEU A 206 5.92 -25.83 -13.48
C LEU A 206 6.84 -24.84 -14.23
N THR A 207 7.64 -24.07 -13.49
CA THR A 207 8.60 -23.12 -14.08
C THR A 207 9.72 -23.86 -14.82
N ALA A 208 10.23 -24.94 -14.23
CA ALA A 208 11.26 -25.78 -14.86
C ALA A 208 10.76 -26.47 -16.15
N VAL A 209 9.50 -26.94 -16.16
CA VAL A 209 8.88 -27.62 -17.31
C VAL A 209 8.52 -26.64 -18.43
N ARG A 210 8.06 -25.42 -18.10
CA ARG A 210 7.62 -24.44 -19.10
C ARG A 210 8.78 -23.76 -19.86
N GLY A 211 10.02 -23.91 -19.39
CA GLY A 211 11.17 -23.16 -19.92
C GLY A 211 11.02 -21.67 -19.60
N GLY A 212 11.86 -21.12 -18.72
CA GLY A 212 11.74 -19.72 -18.27
C GLY A 212 11.70 -18.75 -19.45
N GLY A 213 10.54 -18.13 -19.71
CA GLY A 213 10.32 -17.44 -20.97
C GLY A 213 9.05 -16.57 -21.01
N SER A 214 8.85 -15.74 -19.99
CA SER A 214 8.00 -14.56 -20.15
C SER A 214 8.87 -13.35 -19.87
N GLU A 215 8.87 -12.35 -20.76
CA GLU A 215 9.48 -11.07 -20.40
C GLU A 215 8.78 -10.53 -19.15
N PRO A 216 9.56 -10.14 -18.13
CA PRO A 216 8.93 -9.68 -16.91
C PRO A 216 8.21 -8.35 -17.14
N ALA A 217 6.89 -8.39 -17.05
CA ALA A 217 6.05 -7.19 -17.06
C ALA A 217 6.48 -6.25 -15.92
N ALA A 218 6.53 -4.95 -16.22
CA ALA A 218 6.79 -3.94 -15.20
C ALA A 218 5.71 -4.02 -14.12
N LEU A 219 6.06 -3.83 -12.84
CA LEU A 219 5.10 -3.94 -11.73
C LEU A 219 3.86 -3.05 -11.93
N VAL A 220 4.06 -1.84 -12.47
CA VAL A 220 2.98 -0.91 -12.82
C VAL A 220 2.06 -1.47 -13.90
N GLU A 221 2.59 -2.18 -14.89
CA GLU A 221 1.80 -2.82 -15.94
C GLU A 221 0.92 -3.92 -15.35
N VAL A 222 1.48 -4.77 -14.48
CA VAL A 222 0.72 -5.84 -13.80
C VAL A 222 -0.41 -5.26 -12.97
N MET A 223 -0.13 -4.21 -12.19
CA MET A 223 -1.12 -3.50 -11.38
C MET A 223 -2.19 -2.80 -12.23
N GLY A 224 -1.80 -2.25 -13.38
CA GLY A 224 -2.68 -1.53 -14.29
C GLY A 224 -3.69 -2.40 -15.06
N ARG A 225 -3.51 -3.73 -15.07
CA ARG A 225 -4.43 -4.68 -15.72
C ARG A 225 -5.81 -4.73 -15.06
N ALA A 226 -5.93 -4.30 -13.81
CA ALA A 226 -7.21 -4.27 -13.10
C ALA A 226 -8.22 -3.25 -13.68
N GLY A 227 -7.78 -2.37 -14.60
CA GLY A 227 -8.66 -1.41 -15.27
C GLY A 227 -8.98 -0.18 -14.41
N ALA A 228 -9.98 0.59 -14.85
CA ALA A 228 -10.43 1.78 -14.14
C ALA A 228 -11.26 1.41 -12.91
N VAL A 229 -11.10 2.17 -11.83
CA VAL A 229 -11.92 2.13 -10.61
C VAL A 229 -12.64 3.47 -10.52
N GLY A 230 -13.77 3.58 -11.23
CA GLY A 230 -14.58 4.79 -11.29
C GLY A 230 -15.11 5.24 -9.92
N ALA A 231 -15.62 6.46 -9.81
CA ALA A 231 -16.05 7.08 -8.54
C ALA A 231 -17.04 6.23 -7.72
N HIS A 232 -17.89 5.46 -8.40
CA HIS A 232 -18.92 4.61 -7.77
C HIS A 232 -18.58 3.11 -7.78
N ASP A 233 -17.34 2.75 -8.12
CA ASP A 233 -16.94 1.34 -8.16
C ASP A 233 -16.96 0.71 -6.75
N PRO A 234 -17.61 -0.47 -6.56
CA PRO A 234 -17.61 -1.18 -5.29
C PRO A 234 -16.20 -1.50 -4.73
N ALA A 235 -15.16 -1.50 -5.56
CA ALA A 235 -13.76 -1.64 -5.14
C ALA A 235 -13.33 -0.52 -4.19
N ARG A 236 -13.90 0.68 -4.25
CA ARG A 236 -13.63 1.79 -3.31
C ARG A 236 -14.08 1.47 -1.89
N GLN A 237 -15.29 0.96 -1.75
CA GLN A 237 -15.80 0.52 -0.46
C GLN A 237 -15.00 -0.67 0.07
N ARG A 238 -14.63 -1.63 -0.81
CA ARG A 238 -13.76 -2.75 -0.43
C ARG A 238 -12.37 -2.30 0.00
N ALA A 239 -11.78 -1.29 -0.65
CA ALA A 239 -10.49 -0.72 -0.26
C ALA A 239 -10.55 -0.13 1.15
N ALA A 240 -11.57 0.69 1.44
CA ALA A 240 -11.78 1.26 2.77
C ALA A 240 -12.01 0.17 3.84
N ALA A 241 -12.86 -0.82 3.56
CA ALA A 241 -13.15 -1.92 4.48
C ALA A 241 -11.92 -2.81 4.75
N ASN A 242 -11.11 -3.08 3.73
CA ASN A 242 -9.87 -3.84 3.87
C ASN A 242 -8.85 -3.07 4.72
N LEU A 243 -8.65 -1.77 4.46
CA LEU A 243 -7.81 -0.91 5.27
C LEU A 243 -8.26 -0.91 6.73
N GLU A 244 -9.56 -0.70 6.98
CA GLU A 244 -10.12 -0.67 8.32
C GLU A 244 -9.87 -1.99 9.07
N GLY A 245 -10.20 -3.12 8.46
CA GLY A 245 -10.01 -4.43 9.09
C GLY A 245 -8.53 -4.71 9.39
N ASN A 246 -7.63 -4.44 8.45
CA ASN A 246 -6.19 -4.64 8.66
C ASN A 246 -5.62 -3.72 9.75
N LEU A 247 -6.03 -2.46 9.81
CA LEU A 247 -5.58 -1.53 10.86
C LEU A 247 -6.11 -1.93 12.24
N ARG A 248 -7.36 -2.41 12.33
CA ARG A 248 -7.91 -2.96 13.58
C ARG A 248 -7.18 -4.22 14.03
N ASP A 249 -6.92 -5.15 13.11
CA ASP A 249 -6.12 -6.36 13.40
C ASP A 249 -4.73 -5.99 13.94
N LEU A 250 -4.08 -4.98 13.34
CA LEU A 250 -2.78 -4.48 13.75
C LEU A 250 -2.82 -3.85 15.15
N ALA A 251 -3.80 -3.00 15.42
CA ALA A 251 -3.97 -2.38 16.73
C ALA A 251 -4.18 -3.44 17.82
N ASP A 252 -5.04 -4.41 17.56
CA ASP A 252 -5.28 -5.54 18.47
C ASP A 252 -4.03 -6.39 18.67
N PHE A 253 -3.27 -6.67 17.60
CA PHE A 253 -2.01 -7.41 17.68
C PHE A 253 -0.96 -6.66 18.51
N CYS A 254 -0.74 -5.38 18.24
CA CYS A 254 0.23 -4.55 18.96
C CYS A 254 -0.14 -4.43 20.45
N ARG A 255 -1.44 -4.22 20.76
CA ARG A 255 -1.95 -4.21 22.14
C ARG A 255 -1.66 -5.52 22.87
N ARG A 256 -1.91 -6.68 22.24
CA ARG A 256 -1.61 -8.00 22.84
C ARG A 256 -0.12 -8.24 23.08
N ARG A 257 0.74 -7.63 22.27
CA ARG A 257 2.20 -7.71 22.41
C ARG A 257 2.78 -6.63 23.33
N GLY A 258 1.97 -5.71 23.84
CA GLY A 258 2.43 -4.58 24.65
C GLY A 258 3.28 -3.58 23.86
N VAL A 259 3.15 -3.53 22.54
CA VAL A 259 3.93 -2.64 21.67
C VAL A 259 3.07 -1.44 21.27
N PRO A 260 3.49 -0.19 21.55
CA PRO A 260 2.80 1.00 21.07
C PRO A 260 2.73 1.07 19.54
N LEU A 261 1.59 1.56 19.03
CA LEU A 261 1.33 1.69 17.60
C LEU A 261 1.03 3.15 17.23
N VAL A 262 1.72 3.66 16.21
CA VAL A 262 1.43 4.93 15.53
C VAL A 262 0.85 4.64 14.16
N LEU A 263 -0.35 5.15 13.90
CA LEU A 263 -0.98 5.14 12.58
C LEU A 263 -0.80 6.52 11.94
N CYS A 264 -0.32 6.55 10.70
CA CYS A 264 -0.11 7.78 9.96
C CYS A 264 -1.22 7.98 8.92
N THR A 265 -1.81 9.18 8.88
CA THR A 265 -2.59 9.63 7.72
C THR A 265 -1.69 9.77 6.50
N LEU A 266 -2.27 9.80 5.31
CA LEU A 266 -1.58 9.79 4.02
C LEU A 266 -1.60 11.18 3.38
N ALA A 267 -0.45 11.63 2.89
CA ALA A 267 -0.34 12.81 2.05
C ALA A 267 -0.13 12.39 0.58
N SER A 268 -0.61 13.19 -0.37
CA SER A 268 -0.40 12.96 -1.80
C SER A 268 -0.31 14.29 -2.53
N ASN A 269 0.28 14.29 -3.72
CA ASN A 269 0.28 15.46 -4.58
C ASN A 269 -1.12 15.71 -5.15
N GLU A 270 -1.73 16.82 -4.74
CA GLU A 270 -3.10 17.20 -5.14
C GLU A 270 -3.04 18.18 -6.32
N ARG A 271 -2.28 19.28 -6.17
CA ARG A 271 -2.15 20.36 -7.16
C ARG A 271 -1.33 19.98 -8.38
N GLY A 272 -0.24 19.26 -8.13
CA GLY A 272 0.81 19.03 -9.12
C GLY A 272 0.50 17.86 -10.05
N PHE A 273 -0.29 16.88 -9.60
CA PHE A 273 -0.50 15.64 -10.32
C PHE A 273 -1.93 15.52 -10.85
N ALA A 274 -2.08 15.62 -12.17
CA ALA A 274 -3.38 15.48 -12.82
C ALA A 274 -3.94 14.05 -12.68
N PRO A 275 -5.25 13.87 -12.48
CA PRO A 275 -5.88 12.55 -12.48
C PRO A 275 -5.92 11.94 -13.88
N ALA A 276 -6.20 10.64 -13.96
CA ALA A 276 -6.43 9.99 -15.24
C ALA A 276 -7.70 10.51 -15.91
N ARG A 277 -7.73 10.51 -17.25
CA ARG A 277 -8.95 10.81 -18.03
C ARG A 277 -9.92 9.63 -17.95
N GLY A 278 -11.20 9.94 -17.76
CA GLY A 278 -12.31 9.01 -17.96
C GLY A 278 -13.04 9.30 -19.28
N GLU A 279 -13.74 8.31 -19.81
CA GLU A 279 -14.68 8.54 -20.92
C GLU A 279 -16.05 8.94 -20.34
N PRO A 280 -16.65 10.06 -20.79
CA PRO A 280 -17.95 10.50 -20.30
C PRO A 280 -19.04 9.47 -20.64
N PRO A 281 -19.89 9.04 -19.69
CA PRO A 281 -21.01 8.16 -19.94
C PRO A 281 -22.21 8.91 -20.56
N LEU A 282 -21.93 9.78 -21.54
CA LEU A 282 -22.90 10.64 -22.22
C LEU A 282 -23.11 10.16 -23.66
N GLU A 283 -24.31 10.32 -24.19
CA GLU A 283 -24.61 10.10 -25.61
C GLU A 283 -24.50 11.42 -26.41
N ASN A 284 -24.49 11.33 -27.74
CA ASN A 284 -24.55 12.54 -28.57
C ASN A 284 -25.98 13.13 -28.52
N PRO A 285 -26.14 14.47 -28.49
CA PRO A 285 -25.12 15.51 -28.69
C PRO A 285 -24.38 15.97 -27.41
N ASP A 286 -24.80 15.52 -26.23
CA ASP A 286 -24.26 16.00 -24.95
C ASP A 286 -22.78 15.62 -24.75
N ARG A 287 -22.34 14.48 -25.28
CA ARG A 287 -20.92 14.10 -25.30
C ARG A 287 -20.06 15.13 -26.04
N THR A 288 -20.47 15.56 -27.23
CA THR A 288 -19.75 16.59 -28.00
C THR A 288 -19.74 17.91 -27.24
N ARG A 289 -20.91 18.33 -26.74
CA ARG A 289 -21.03 19.57 -25.93
C ARG A 289 -20.11 19.53 -24.70
N TYR A 290 -20.03 18.39 -24.02
CA TYR A 290 -19.15 18.21 -22.88
C TYR A 290 -17.67 18.36 -23.26
N GLN A 291 -17.25 17.75 -24.38
CA GLN A 291 -15.88 17.85 -24.88
C GLN A 291 -15.51 19.30 -25.23
N ASP A 292 -16.40 20.03 -25.90
CA ASP A 292 -16.20 21.44 -26.24
C ASP A 292 -16.08 22.32 -24.99
N LEU A 293 -16.92 22.07 -23.97
CA LEU A 293 -16.86 22.79 -22.69
C LEU A 293 -15.57 22.47 -21.91
N LEU A 294 -15.09 21.22 -21.95
CA LEU A 294 -13.85 20.84 -21.29
C LEU A 294 -12.64 21.48 -21.97
N GLU A 295 -12.65 21.59 -23.29
CA GLU A 295 -11.61 22.30 -24.06
C GLU A 295 -11.61 23.81 -23.77
N ALA A 296 -12.80 24.44 -23.75
CA ALA A 296 -12.96 25.83 -23.33
C ALA A 296 -12.56 26.07 -21.86
N GLY A 297 -12.62 25.03 -21.03
CA GLY A 297 -12.14 24.99 -19.65
C GLY A 297 -10.63 24.76 -19.49
N SER A 298 -9.90 24.52 -20.59
CA SER A 298 -8.48 24.17 -20.55
C SER A 298 -7.61 25.30 -19.99
N ARG A 299 -6.35 24.99 -19.68
CA ARG A 299 -5.38 25.94 -19.12
C ARG A 299 -5.00 27.08 -20.09
N GLN A 300 -5.40 27.00 -21.35
CA GLN A 300 -5.08 28.01 -22.37
C GLN A 300 -6.02 29.22 -22.32
N HIS A 301 -7.18 29.07 -21.68
CA HIS A 301 -8.18 30.12 -21.58
C HIS A 301 -8.03 30.93 -20.28
N SER A 302 -8.56 32.16 -20.28
CA SER A 302 -8.61 32.98 -19.07
C SER A 302 -9.42 32.28 -17.99
N ALA A 303 -9.00 32.40 -16.73
CA ALA A 303 -9.62 31.70 -15.61
C ALA A 303 -11.13 31.96 -15.48
N ALA A 304 -11.60 33.19 -15.71
CA ALA A 304 -13.03 33.51 -15.64
C ALA A 304 -13.87 32.73 -16.68
N ALA A 305 -13.50 32.80 -17.96
CA ALA A 305 -14.19 32.08 -19.03
C ALA A 305 -14.09 30.55 -18.86
N ALA A 306 -12.92 30.06 -18.45
CA ALA A 306 -12.71 28.64 -18.25
C ALA A 306 -13.57 28.09 -17.10
N LEU A 307 -13.69 28.81 -15.99
CA LEU A 307 -14.54 28.41 -14.87
C LEU A 307 -16.03 28.38 -15.23
N GLU A 308 -16.50 29.31 -16.07
CA GLU A 308 -17.87 29.28 -16.59
C GLU A 308 -18.11 28.04 -17.45
N ALA A 309 -17.19 27.74 -18.38
CA ALA A 309 -17.28 26.53 -19.21
C ALA A 309 -17.24 25.24 -18.37
N LEU A 310 -16.33 25.16 -17.40
CA LEU A 310 -16.23 24.02 -16.48
C LEU A 310 -17.50 23.89 -15.62
N GLN A 311 -18.11 24.99 -15.20
CA GLN A 311 -19.37 24.94 -14.47
C GLN A 311 -20.51 24.37 -15.32
N GLN A 312 -20.57 24.70 -16.61
CA GLN A 312 -21.52 24.08 -17.54
C GLN A 312 -21.21 22.60 -17.79
N ALA A 313 -19.93 22.23 -17.90
CA ALA A 313 -19.52 20.83 -18.08
C ALA A 313 -19.94 19.96 -16.88
N ARG A 314 -19.86 20.49 -15.64
CA ARG A 314 -20.32 19.78 -14.42
C ARG A 314 -21.80 19.45 -14.41
N LEU A 315 -22.62 20.27 -15.06
CA LEU A 315 -24.06 20.00 -15.18
C LEU A 315 -24.33 18.78 -16.06
N LEU A 316 -23.40 18.42 -16.94
CA LEU A 316 -23.49 17.23 -17.79
C LEU A 316 -22.85 16.01 -17.10
N TRP A 317 -21.66 16.17 -16.52
CA TRP A 317 -20.95 15.08 -15.85
C TRP A 317 -20.01 15.61 -14.76
N ASP A 318 -20.44 15.54 -13.49
CA ASP A 318 -19.65 16.02 -12.34
C ASP A 318 -18.59 15.01 -11.87
N ASP A 319 -18.65 13.74 -12.30
CA ASP A 319 -17.68 12.72 -11.87
C ASP A 319 -16.36 12.75 -12.65
N ASP A 320 -16.15 13.70 -13.57
CA ASP A 320 -14.87 13.86 -14.25
C ASP A 320 -13.82 14.47 -13.32
N ALA A 321 -12.92 13.62 -12.85
CA ALA A 321 -11.76 14.02 -12.05
C ALA A 321 -10.93 15.14 -12.70
N TYR A 322 -10.72 15.08 -14.03
CA TYR A 322 -9.87 16.05 -14.72
C TYR A 322 -10.54 17.43 -14.82
N LEU A 323 -11.86 17.47 -14.96
CA LEU A 323 -12.63 18.71 -14.89
C LEU A 323 -12.32 19.44 -13.57
N HIS A 324 -12.39 18.74 -12.43
CA HIS A 324 -12.14 19.35 -11.12
C HIS A 324 -10.69 19.78 -10.94
N PHE A 325 -9.75 19.07 -11.57
CA PHE A 325 -8.35 19.47 -11.60
C PHE A 325 -8.14 20.79 -12.36
N LEU A 326 -8.83 20.99 -13.48
CA LEU A 326 -8.83 22.27 -14.21
C LEU A 326 -9.47 23.38 -13.39
N ARG A 327 -10.58 23.09 -12.69
CA ARG A 327 -11.21 24.05 -11.77
C ARG A 327 -10.24 24.49 -10.67
N GLY A 328 -9.54 23.54 -10.04
CA GLY A 328 -8.52 23.84 -9.03
C GLY A 328 -7.45 24.79 -9.56
N HIS A 329 -6.96 24.54 -10.78
CA HIS A 329 -5.96 25.38 -11.42
C HIS A 329 -6.42 26.82 -11.65
N HIS A 330 -7.64 27.00 -12.16
CA HIS A 330 -8.17 28.34 -12.42
C HIS A 330 -8.59 29.09 -11.14
N LEU A 331 -9.10 28.39 -10.13
CA LEU A 331 -9.38 28.99 -8.82
C LEU A 331 -8.10 29.46 -8.13
N GLU A 332 -7.04 28.65 -8.22
CA GLU A 332 -5.73 29.01 -7.68
C GLU A 332 -5.15 30.25 -8.38
N SER A 333 -5.24 30.33 -9.72
CA SER A 333 -4.71 31.48 -10.47
C SER A 333 -5.46 32.78 -10.19
N LEU A 334 -6.71 32.70 -9.72
CA LEU A 334 -7.50 33.83 -9.22
C LEU A 334 -7.25 34.16 -7.75
N GLY A 335 -6.40 33.40 -7.05
CA GLY A 335 -6.07 33.60 -5.64
C GLY A 335 -7.06 32.96 -4.65
N ASP A 336 -8.07 32.22 -5.12
CA ASP A 336 -9.00 31.48 -4.26
C ASP A 336 -8.42 30.10 -3.91
N GLY A 337 -7.43 30.10 -3.01
CA GLY A 337 -6.76 28.88 -2.59
C GLY A 337 -7.69 27.88 -1.88
N VAL A 338 -8.70 28.35 -1.13
CA VAL A 338 -9.59 27.45 -0.40
C VAL A 338 -10.50 26.68 -1.37
N ALA A 339 -11.10 27.37 -2.34
CA ALA A 339 -11.89 26.71 -3.37
C ALA A 339 -11.03 25.83 -4.27
N ALA A 340 -9.81 26.28 -4.61
CA ALA A 340 -8.85 25.49 -5.39
C ALA A 340 -8.54 24.16 -4.71
N ARG A 341 -8.23 24.18 -3.40
CA ARG A 341 -7.96 22.97 -2.62
C ARG A 341 -9.13 22.00 -2.65
N THR A 342 -10.34 22.49 -2.45
CA THR A 342 -11.56 21.66 -2.53
C THR A 342 -11.68 20.99 -3.90
N ALA A 343 -11.44 21.72 -4.98
CA ALA A 343 -11.50 21.17 -6.34
C ALA A 343 -10.39 20.14 -6.60
N TYR A 344 -9.16 20.36 -6.14
CA TYR A 344 -8.08 19.39 -6.26
C TYR A 344 -8.33 18.10 -5.46
N GLN A 345 -8.93 18.21 -4.27
CA GLN A 345 -9.34 17.06 -3.49
C GLN A 345 -10.44 16.25 -4.19
N GLN A 346 -11.44 16.94 -4.74
CA GLN A 346 -12.48 16.30 -5.55
C GLN A 346 -11.88 15.60 -6.79
N ALA A 347 -10.91 16.22 -7.46
CA ALA A 347 -10.18 15.61 -8.58
C ALA A 347 -9.43 14.33 -8.18
N ARG A 348 -8.77 14.31 -7.02
CA ARG A 348 -8.12 13.11 -6.49
C ARG A 348 -9.14 12.02 -6.18
N ASP A 349 -10.23 12.38 -5.51
CA ASP A 349 -11.19 11.41 -5.00
C ASP A 349 -12.01 10.78 -6.13
N LEU A 350 -12.24 11.51 -7.22
CA LEU A 350 -12.92 11.01 -8.42
C LEU A 350 -11.99 10.29 -9.42
N ASP A 351 -10.66 10.31 -9.21
CA ASP A 351 -9.69 9.78 -10.18
C ASP A 351 -10.06 8.34 -10.57
N PRO A 352 -10.36 8.06 -11.86
CA PRO A 352 -10.77 6.73 -12.30
C PRO A 352 -9.61 5.72 -12.26
N ARG A 353 -8.38 6.18 -11.95
CA ARG A 353 -7.25 5.32 -11.61
C ARG A 353 -6.62 5.81 -10.30
N PRO A 354 -7.21 5.47 -9.15
CA PRO A 354 -6.78 5.97 -7.84
C PRO A 354 -5.45 5.33 -7.39
N TRP A 355 -4.34 5.83 -7.95
CA TRP A 355 -2.97 5.55 -7.50
C TRP A 355 -2.61 6.31 -6.21
N ARG A 356 -3.42 7.33 -5.87
CA ARG A 356 -3.37 8.08 -4.62
C ARG A 356 -4.44 7.56 -3.67
N ALA A 357 -4.20 7.74 -2.37
CA ALA A 357 -5.22 7.45 -1.38
C ALA A 357 -6.30 8.52 -1.47
N VAL A 358 -7.58 8.11 -1.50
CA VAL A 358 -8.71 9.04 -1.47
C VAL A 358 -9.02 9.49 -0.04
N ALA A 359 -9.76 10.58 0.12
CA ALA A 359 -10.06 11.18 1.43
C ALA A 359 -10.62 10.16 2.44
N ASP A 360 -11.50 9.26 1.99
CA ASP A 360 -12.12 8.23 2.83
C ASP A 360 -11.09 7.36 3.56
N LEU A 361 -9.94 7.08 2.94
CA LEU A 361 -8.90 6.25 3.56
C LEU A 361 -8.25 6.95 4.75
N ASN A 362 -8.05 8.26 4.68
CA ASN A 362 -7.60 9.05 5.84
C ASN A 362 -8.68 9.13 6.93
N GLY A 363 -9.96 9.14 6.55
CA GLY A 363 -11.08 9.00 7.48
C GLY A 363 -11.04 7.67 8.24
N VAL A 364 -10.74 6.56 7.55
CA VAL A 364 -10.54 5.23 8.15
C VAL A 364 -9.39 5.26 9.16
N VAL A 365 -8.22 5.78 8.78
CA VAL A 365 -7.03 5.84 9.66
C VAL A 365 -7.36 6.58 10.96
N ARG A 366 -7.96 7.76 10.87
CA ARG A 366 -8.36 8.57 12.03
C ARG A 366 -9.35 7.84 12.92
N ARG A 367 -10.39 7.24 12.33
CA ARG A 367 -11.42 6.49 13.07
C ARG A 367 -10.82 5.30 13.81
N VAL A 368 -10.01 4.47 13.14
CA VAL A 368 -9.38 3.30 13.76
C VAL A 368 -8.43 3.73 14.88
N ALA A 369 -7.62 4.77 14.68
CA ALA A 369 -6.74 5.28 15.74
C ALA A 369 -7.53 5.72 16.98
N GLY A 370 -8.60 6.52 16.78
CA GLY A 370 -9.45 7.00 17.88
C GLY A 370 -10.18 5.88 18.64
N GLU A 371 -10.70 4.88 17.93
CA GLU A 371 -11.45 3.77 18.54
C GLU A 371 -10.57 2.72 19.21
N THR A 372 -9.35 2.50 18.71
CA THR A 372 -8.43 1.47 19.24
C THR A 372 -7.45 2.01 20.28
N GLY A 373 -7.33 3.34 20.39
CA GLY A 373 -6.34 4.00 21.25
C GLY A 373 -4.92 4.02 20.67
N ALA A 374 -4.75 3.69 19.39
CA ALA A 374 -3.47 3.86 18.71
C ALA A 374 -3.13 5.35 18.57
N MET A 375 -1.84 5.69 18.62
CA MET A 375 -1.38 7.06 18.38
C MET A 375 -1.62 7.44 16.92
N LEU A 376 -2.00 8.70 16.68
CA LEU A 376 -2.26 9.22 15.34
C LEU A 376 -1.19 10.25 14.95
N ALA A 377 -0.43 9.97 13.90
CA ALA A 377 0.42 10.95 13.23
C ALA A 377 -0.35 11.60 12.07
N ARG A 378 -0.67 12.89 12.22
CA ARG A 378 -1.45 13.69 11.25
C ARG A 378 -0.56 14.26 10.15
N VAL A 379 0.02 13.36 9.36
CA VAL A 379 0.92 13.69 8.25
C VAL A 379 0.21 14.54 7.18
N ASP A 380 -1.07 14.28 6.88
CA ASP A 380 -1.82 15.03 5.86
C ASP A 380 -2.03 16.50 6.28
N GLU A 381 -2.32 16.72 7.56
CA GLU A 381 -2.41 18.06 8.16
C GLU A 381 -1.06 18.76 8.14
N SER A 382 0.02 18.06 8.51
CA SER A 382 1.38 18.63 8.47
C SER A 382 1.82 19.01 7.06
N PHE A 383 1.55 18.19 6.05
CA PHE A 383 1.81 18.55 4.66
C PHE A 383 0.96 19.75 4.25
N GLY A 384 -0.32 19.78 4.65
CA GLY A 384 -1.22 20.90 4.36
C GLY A 384 -0.78 22.23 4.98
N THR A 385 -0.23 22.25 6.19
CA THR A 385 0.26 23.48 6.84
C THR A 385 1.55 24.01 6.24
N HIS A 386 2.34 23.14 5.59
CA HIS A 386 3.60 23.51 4.92
C HIS A 386 3.44 23.65 3.39
N SER A 387 2.21 23.68 2.90
CA SER A 387 1.88 23.89 1.49
C SER A 387 1.14 25.21 1.28
N PRO A 388 1.06 25.75 0.05
CA PRO A 388 0.14 26.84 -0.26
C PRO A 388 -1.31 26.52 0.12
N THR A 389 -2.14 27.55 0.32
CA THR A 389 -3.55 27.39 0.69
C THR A 389 -4.32 26.46 -0.27
N ALA A 390 -3.93 26.46 -1.55
CA ALA A 390 -4.48 25.61 -2.59
C ALA A 390 -4.18 24.10 -2.44
N GLY A 391 -3.33 23.69 -1.50
CA GLY A 391 -3.08 22.28 -1.16
C GLY A 391 -1.64 21.82 -1.47
N VAL A 392 -1.42 20.51 -1.33
CA VAL A 392 -0.10 19.89 -1.46
C VAL A 392 0.31 19.76 -2.92
N GLY A 393 1.50 20.25 -3.27
CA GLY A 393 2.07 20.20 -4.61
C GLY A 393 3.52 19.73 -4.66
N TRP A 394 4.21 20.14 -5.73
CA TRP A 394 5.58 19.76 -6.05
C TRP A 394 6.64 20.26 -5.05
N GLU A 395 6.28 21.22 -4.20
CA GLU A 395 7.13 21.73 -3.12
C GLU A 395 7.45 20.65 -2.07
N LEU A 396 6.50 19.74 -1.81
CA LEU A 396 6.67 18.63 -0.84
C LEU A 396 6.60 17.24 -1.49
N MET A 397 6.21 17.14 -2.76
CA MET A 397 6.03 15.87 -3.46
C MET A 397 6.93 15.73 -4.68
N ALA A 398 7.58 14.58 -4.83
CA ALA A 398 8.41 14.24 -5.98
C ALA A 398 7.61 13.58 -7.12
N ASP A 399 6.46 12.97 -6.79
CA ASP A 399 5.48 12.45 -7.74
C ASP A 399 4.06 12.55 -7.17
N HIS A 400 3.18 11.59 -7.47
CA HIS A 400 1.80 11.55 -6.96
C HIS A 400 1.70 11.20 -5.46
N VAL A 401 2.65 10.45 -4.87
CA VAL A 401 2.56 9.93 -3.48
C VAL A 401 3.89 9.92 -2.72
N HIS A 402 5.02 10.11 -3.39
CA HIS A 402 6.33 10.09 -2.77
C HIS A 402 6.78 11.52 -2.42
N PRO A 403 7.07 11.82 -1.14
CA PRO A 403 7.56 13.12 -0.72
C PRO A 403 8.92 13.49 -1.32
N THR A 404 9.30 14.76 -1.28
CA THR A 404 10.66 15.21 -1.59
C THR A 404 11.59 14.94 -0.39
N THR A 405 12.69 15.69 -0.26
CA THR A 405 13.47 15.71 0.98
C THR A 405 12.87 16.68 2.01
N ALA A 406 12.14 17.70 1.55
CA ALA A 406 11.51 18.68 2.41
C ALA A 406 10.17 18.17 2.98
N GLY A 407 9.40 17.44 2.16
CA GLY A 407 8.27 16.64 2.63
C GLY A 407 8.73 15.32 3.21
#